data_AF-A0A972STG0-F1
#
_entry.id   AF-A0A972STG0-F1
#
_cell.length_a   1.000
_cell.length_b   1.000
_cell.length_c   1.000
_cell.angle_alpha   90.00
_cell.angle_beta   90.00
_cell.angle_gamma   90.00
#
_symmetry.space_group_name_H-M   'P 1'
#
loop_
_entity.id
_entity.type
_entity.pdbx_description
1 polymer ?
#
loop_
_entity_poly.entity_id
_entity_poly.type
_entity_poly.pdbx_seq_one_letter_code
_entity_poly.pdbx_strand_id
1 'polypeptide(L)'
;MFGLGVPELTILFIILLVYILIKGAFKGKLYGINNKVGIGKNSRSCLACRYKGNMKTWLTHYGFPQFISLLGLLFYVIPGLIFIAWAWGKYKCPQCGTLAKNIPLENIETNMIVSEEMKKCPYCAEMVKYEAIKCRHCGSSI
;
A
#
# COMPACT_ATOMS: atom_id res chain seq x y z
N MET A 1 -39.53 -12.24 45.20
CA MET A 1 -38.38 -11.34 44.96
C MET A 1 -37.31 -12.14 44.22
N PHE A 2 -37.33 -12.14 42.89
CA PHE A 2 -36.28 -12.76 42.08
C PHE A 2 -35.24 -11.68 41.75
N GLY A 3 -34.04 -11.82 42.30
CA GLY A 3 -32.90 -10.95 42.02
C GLY A 3 -32.35 -11.26 40.62
N LEU A 4 -32.56 -10.35 39.68
CA LEU A 4 -31.87 -10.38 38.40
C LEU A 4 -30.40 -10.09 38.67
N GLY A 5 -29.59 -11.12 38.50
CA GLY A 5 -28.16 -11.08 38.74
C GLY A 5 -27.46 -10.15 37.75
N VAL A 6 -26.51 -9.41 38.31
CA VAL A 6 -25.54 -8.52 37.65
C VAL A 6 -24.77 -9.12 36.44
N PRO A 7 -24.62 -10.45 36.18
CA PRO A 7 -23.91 -10.93 34.98
C PRO A 7 -24.48 -10.49 33.62
N GLU A 8 -25.78 -10.24 33.47
CA GLU A 8 -26.34 -9.91 32.16
C GLU A 8 -25.83 -8.56 31.60
N LEU A 9 -25.67 -7.56 32.47
CA LEU A 9 -25.12 -6.26 32.06
C LEU A 9 -23.63 -6.36 31.68
N THR A 10 -22.87 -7.22 32.36
CA THR A 10 -21.44 -7.39 32.04
C THR A 10 -21.25 -8.04 30.68
N ILE A 11 -22.10 -9.02 30.33
CA ILE A 11 -22.07 -9.69 29.03
C ILE A 11 -22.45 -8.71 27.91
N LEU A 12 -23.50 -7.89 28.11
CA LEU A 12 -23.88 -6.87 27.14
C LEU A 12 -22.79 -5.80 26.94
N PHE A 13 -22.09 -5.40 28.01
CA PHE A 13 -20.99 -4.43 27.91
C PHE A 13 -19.79 -4.99 27.13
N ILE A 14 -19.45 -6.27 27.36
CA ILE A 14 -18.39 -6.95 26.61
C ILE A 14 -18.76 -7.09 25.13
N ILE A 15 -20.00 -7.49 24.81
CA ILE A 15 -20.49 -7.57 23.42
C ILE A 15 -20.45 -6.20 22.73
N LEU A 16 -20.85 -5.13 23.43
CA LEU A 16 -20.81 -3.77 22.92
C LEU A 16 -19.37 -3.31 22.63
N LEU A 17 -18.43 -3.57 23.54
CA LEU A 17 -17.01 -3.22 23.34
C LEU A 17 -16.40 -3.98 22.16
N VAL A 18 -16.68 -5.28 22.04
CA VAL A 18 -16.23 -6.10 20.90
C VAL A 18 -16.83 -5.57 19.59
N TYR A 19 -18.12 -5.22 19.57
CA TYR A 19 -18.78 -4.63 18.39
C TYR A 19 -18.17 -3.30 17.97
N ILE A 20 -17.86 -2.42 18.92
CA ILE A 20 -17.23 -1.11 18.67
C ILE A 20 -15.81 -1.29 18.10
N LEU A 21 -15.02 -2.21 18.65
CA LEU A 21 -13.67 -2.50 18.15
C LEU A 21 -13.69 -3.07 16.72
N ILE A 22 -14.62 -3.99 16.44
CA ILE A 22 -14.79 -4.58 15.09
C ILE A 22 -15.23 -3.50 14.08
N LYS A 23 -16.18 -2.63 14.44
CA LYS A 23 -16.62 -1.53 13.55
C LYS A 23 -15.56 -0.46 13.37
N GLY A 24 -14.78 -0.14 14.41
CA GLY A 24 -13.68 0.82 14.35
C GLY A 24 -12.60 0.38 13.36
N ALA A 25 -12.26 -0.91 13.32
CA ALA A 25 -11.25 -1.46 12.42
C ALA A 25 -11.64 -1.41 10.93
N PHE A 26 -12.94 -1.35 10.59
CA PHE A 26 -13.41 -1.45 9.20
C PHE A 26 -13.60 -0.11 8.48
N LYS A 27 -13.66 1.04 9.19
CA LYS A 27 -13.92 2.35 8.57
C LYS A 27 -12.75 2.94 7.77
N GLY A 28 -11.54 2.38 7.86
CA GLY A 28 -10.33 2.99 7.30
C GLY A 28 -10.03 2.79 5.80
N LYS A 29 -10.87 2.09 5.02
CA LYS A 29 -10.45 1.57 3.70
C LYS A 29 -11.22 2.08 2.46
N LEU A 30 -11.99 3.15 2.59
CA LEU A 30 -12.85 3.64 1.48
C LEU A 30 -12.67 5.12 1.15
N TYR A 31 -11.43 5.62 1.11
CA TYR A 31 -11.17 6.91 0.46
C TYR A 31 -10.14 6.74 -0.66
N GLY A 32 -10.48 7.24 -1.85
CA GLY A 32 -9.59 7.33 -3.01
C GLY A 32 -10.15 6.66 -4.25
N ILE A 33 -11.27 7.11 -4.80
CA ILE A 33 -11.63 6.87 -6.20
C ILE A 33 -11.36 8.17 -6.94
N ASN A 34 -10.28 8.24 -7.70
CA ASN A 34 -10.16 9.18 -8.82
C ASN A 34 -9.87 8.37 -10.07
N ASN A 35 -10.69 8.65 -11.09
CA ASN A 35 -10.72 8.02 -12.41
C ASN A 35 -9.51 8.47 -13.22
N LYS A 36 -8.80 7.53 -13.85
CA LYS A 36 -8.66 7.33 -15.31
C LYS A 36 -7.57 6.28 -15.58
N VAL A 37 -7.75 5.50 -16.65
CA VAL A 37 -6.86 4.44 -17.21
C VAL A 37 -6.76 3.14 -16.40
N GLY A 38 -7.65 2.18 -16.70
CA GLY A 38 -7.43 0.72 -16.80
C GLY A 38 -6.57 -0.08 -15.79
N ILE A 39 -6.17 0.48 -14.64
CA ILE A 39 -5.20 -0.13 -13.75
C ILE A 39 -5.73 -0.01 -12.31
N GLY A 40 -6.02 -1.14 -11.67
CA GLY A 40 -6.60 -1.19 -10.32
C GLY A 40 -5.68 -0.54 -9.27
N LYS A 41 -6.27 0.04 -8.22
CA LYS A 41 -5.65 0.86 -7.15
C LYS A 41 -4.43 0.25 -6.39
N ASN A 42 -4.01 -0.98 -6.71
CA ASN A 42 -2.86 -1.66 -6.09
C ASN A 42 -1.83 -2.14 -7.12
N SER A 43 -1.88 -1.62 -8.34
CA SER A 43 -1.01 -2.08 -9.40
C SER A 43 0.41 -1.54 -9.24
N ARG A 44 1.38 -2.44 -9.40
CA ARG A 44 2.81 -2.18 -9.18
C ARG A 44 3.59 -2.57 -10.44
N SER A 45 4.72 -1.91 -10.66
CA SER A 45 5.69 -2.30 -11.68
C SER A 45 6.82 -3.10 -11.07
N CYS A 46 7.20 -4.21 -11.68
CA CYS A 46 8.38 -4.96 -11.29
C CYS A 46 9.65 -4.33 -11.89
N LEU A 47 10.67 -4.10 -11.06
CA LEU A 47 11.95 -3.52 -11.49
C LEU A 47 12.83 -4.52 -12.27
N ALA A 48 12.57 -5.83 -12.14
CA ALA A 48 13.36 -6.87 -12.80
C ALA A 48 12.85 -7.21 -14.21
N CYS A 49 11.54 -7.40 -14.38
CA CYS A 49 10.94 -7.84 -15.65
C CYS A 49 9.97 -6.82 -16.27
N ARG A 50 9.80 -5.64 -15.66
CA ARG A 50 8.89 -4.57 -16.11
C ARG A 50 7.40 -4.93 -16.18
N TYR A 51 6.99 -6.09 -15.65
CA TYR A 51 5.58 -6.45 -15.50
C TYR A 51 4.79 -5.35 -14.77
N LYS A 52 3.67 -4.90 -15.34
CA LYS A 52 2.75 -3.92 -14.77
C LYS A 52 1.42 -4.61 -14.46
N GLY A 53 0.98 -4.58 -13.21
CA GLY A 53 -0.31 -5.15 -12.83
C GLY A 53 -0.43 -5.45 -11.34
N ASN A 54 -1.43 -6.26 -11.00
CA ASN A 54 -1.65 -6.70 -9.62
C ASN A 54 -0.63 -7.79 -9.23
N MET A 55 0.13 -7.54 -8.16
CA MET A 55 1.09 -8.51 -7.65
C MET A 55 0.45 -9.49 -6.67
N LYS A 56 0.98 -10.71 -6.62
CA LYS A 56 0.55 -11.72 -5.65
C LYS A 56 1.19 -11.44 -4.29
N THR A 57 0.40 -11.54 -3.22
CA THR A 57 0.91 -11.50 -1.85
C THR A 57 1.66 -12.80 -1.55
N TRP A 58 2.80 -12.69 -0.88
CA TRP A 58 3.65 -13.85 -0.61
C TRP A 58 2.98 -14.86 0.33
N LEU A 59 2.30 -14.38 1.38
CA LEU A 59 1.71 -15.24 2.43
C LEU A 59 0.50 -16.06 1.95
N THR A 60 -0.30 -15.54 1.01
CA THR A 60 -1.55 -16.20 0.58
C THR A 60 -1.31 -17.27 -0.50
N HIS A 61 -0.24 -17.15 -1.28
CA HIS A 61 0.00 -18.00 -2.46
C HIS A 61 1.12 -19.04 -2.28
N TYR A 62 1.81 -19.08 -1.14
CA TYR A 62 2.85 -20.06 -0.88
C TYR A 62 2.45 -21.00 0.26
N GLY A 63 2.51 -22.30 0.01
CA GLY A 63 2.23 -23.32 1.03
C GLY A 63 3.25 -23.27 2.18
N PHE A 64 4.53 -23.04 1.89
CA PHE A 64 5.59 -23.07 2.91
C PHE A 64 5.40 -22.04 4.05
N PRO A 65 5.12 -20.74 3.78
CA PRO A 65 4.76 -19.77 4.81
C PRO A 65 3.46 -20.10 5.55
N GLN A 66 2.47 -20.70 4.88
CA GLN A 66 1.22 -21.12 5.50
C GLN A 66 1.47 -22.25 6.52
N PHE A 67 2.30 -23.24 6.16
CA PHE A 67 2.71 -24.30 7.08
C PHE A 67 3.47 -23.76 8.28
N ILE A 68 4.45 -22.87 8.08
CA ILE A 68 5.20 -22.26 9.19
C ILE A 68 4.28 -21.43 10.09
N SER A 69 3.34 -20.67 9.51
CA SER A 69 2.38 -19.89 10.29
C SER A 69 1.43 -20.78 11.09
N LEU A 70 0.95 -21.89 10.50
CA LEU A 70 0.08 -22.85 11.18
C LEU A 70 0.81 -23.56 12.32
N LEU A 71 2.04 -24.03 12.05
CA LEU A 71 2.89 -24.66 13.04
C LEU A 71 3.24 -23.71 14.18
N GLY A 72 3.66 -22.48 13.84
CA GLY A 72 3.95 -21.43 14.81
C GLY A 72 2.74 -21.18 15.70
N LEU A 73 1.55 -21.00 15.13
CA LEU A 73 0.34 -20.76 15.90
C LEU A 73 -0.10 -21.97 16.76
N LEU A 74 0.17 -23.20 16.29
CA LEU A 74 -0.14 -24.44 17.00
C LEU A 74 0.76 -24.66 18.22
N PHE A 75 2.06 -24.45 18.08
CA PHE A 75 3.02 -24.70 19.15
C PHE A 75 3.17 -23.53 20.11
N TYR A 76 3.12 -22.28 19.60
CA TYR A 76 3.28 -21.06 20.40
C TYR A 76 2.66 -19.84 19.69
N VAL A 77 1.54 -19.32 20.20
CA VAL A 77 0.81 -18.20 19.57
C VAL A 77 1.70 -16.99 19.26
N ILE A 78 2.65 -16.67 20.15
CA ILE A 78 3.54 -15.49 20.02
C ILE A 78 4.45 -15.57 18.77
N PRO A 79 5.28 -16.60 18.55
CA PRO A 79 6.11 -16.68 17.33
C PRO A 79 5.27 -16.78 16.05
N GLY A 80 4.08 -17.37 16.09
CA GLY A 80 3.15 -17.35 14.95
C GLY A 80 2.73 -15.92 14.56
N LEU A 81 2.34 -15.09 15.54
CA LEU A 81 1.95 -13.70 15.29
C LEU A 81 3.13 -12.83 14.82
N ILE A 82 4.32 -13.02 15.40
CA ILE A 82 5.55 -12.31 15.00
C ILE A 82 5.87 -12.63 13.53
N PHE A 83 5.78 -13.89 13.12
CA PHE A 83 6.02 -14.30 11.75
C PHE A 83 5.02 -13.65 10.78
N ILE A 84 3.73 -13.63 11.10
CA ILE A 84 2.69 -13.01 10.27
C ILE A 84 2.96 -11.50 10.11
N ALA A 85 3.33 -10.81 11.19
CA ALA A 85 3.61 -9.37 11.15
C ALA A 85 4.81 -9.04 10.24
N TRP A 86 5.89 -9.83 10.30
CA TRP A 86 7.06 -9.64 9.44
C TRP A 86 6.82 -10.04 7.97
N ALA A 87 5.97 -11.06 7.75
CA ALA A 87 5.64 -11.57 6.42
C ALA A 87 4.63 -10.69 5.65
N TRP A 88 3.94 -9.78 6.34
CA TRP A 88 2.97 -8.88 5.72
C TRP A 88 3.62 -7.89 4.75
N GLY A 89 2.88 -7.53 3.69
CA GLY A 89 3.30 -6.49 2.75
C GLY A 89 4.42 -6.87 1.77
N LYS A 90 4.90 -8.12 1.76
CA LYS A 90 5.85 -8.60 0.74
C LYS A 90 5.10 -9.10 -0.50
N TYR A 91 5.42 -8.50 -1.64
CA TYR A 91 4.85 -8.84 -2.94
C TYR A 91 5.85 -9.61 -3.79
N LYS A 92 5.34 -10.60 -4.53
CA LYS A 92 6.10 -11.37 -5.52
C LYS A 92 5.57 -11.06 -6.91
N CYS A 93 6.48 -10.89 -7.87
CA CYS A 93 6.08 -10.75 -9.27
C CYS A 93 5.57 -12.10 -9.81
N PRO A 94 4.40 -12.16 -10.48
CA PRO A 94 3.87 -13.39 -11.05
C PRO A 94 4.66 -13.91 -12.27
N GLN A 95 5.44 -13.04 -12.92
CA GLN A 95 6.14 -13.37 -14.18
C GLN A 95 7.57 -13.84 -13.94
N CYS A 96 8.35 -13.16 -13.10
CA CYS A 96 9.76 -13.50 -12.85
C CYS A 96 10.04 -14.03 -11.44
N GLY A 97 9.06 -13.98 -10.54
CA GLY A 97 9.23 -14.47 -9.17
C GLY A 97 10.16 -13.63 -8.28
N THR A 98 10.66 -12.47 -8.70
CA THR A 98 11.46 -11.63 -7.79
C THR A 98 10.58 -11.10 -6.64
N LEU A 99 11.12 -11.14 -5.43
CA LEU A 99 10.49 -10.65 -4.21
C LEU A 99 10.89 -9.18 -3.97
N ALA A 100 9.95 -8.35 -3.55
CA ALA A 100 10.18 -6.97 -3.09
C ALA A 100 10.87 -5.99 -4.08
N LYS A 101 11.13 -6.39 -5.34
CA LYS A 101 11.68 -5.53 -6.40
C LYS A 101 10.55 -4.88 -7.22
N ASN A 102 9.76 -4.04 -6.58
CA ASN A 102 8.63 -3.39 -7.23
C ASN A 102 8.37 -1.98 -6.73
N ILE A 103 7.73 -1.16 -7.57
CA ILE A 103 7.32 0.21 -7.28
C ILE A 103 5.84 0.39 -7.59
N PRO A 104 5.09 1.21 -6.82
CA PRO A 104 3.72 1.60 -7.17
C PRO A 104 3.68 2.29 -8.54
N LEU A 105 2.67 1.99 -9.36
CA LEU A 105 2.54 2.60 -10.69
C LEU A 105 2.21 4.09 -10.64
N GLU A 106 1.52 4.54 -9.58
CA GLU A 106 1.21 5.97 -9.34
C GLU A 106 2.47 6.87 -9.37
N ASN A 107 3.60 6.35 -8.88
CA ASN A 107 4.86 7.08 -8.84
C ASN A 107 5.54 7.22 -10.22
N ILE A 108 5.12 6.45 -11.23
CA ILE A 108 5.74 6.50 -12.56
C ILE A 108 5.05 7.57 -13.42
N GLU A 109 3.72 7.66 -13.34
CA GLU A 109 2.92 8.58 -14.14
C GLU A 109 3.19 10.04 -13.77
N THR A 110 3.32 10.34 -12.48
CA THR A 110 3.69 11.67 -11.98
C THR A 110 5.07 12.13 -12.43
N ASN A 111 6.06 11.23 -12.47
CA ASN A 111 7.42 11.59 -12.90
C ASN A 111 7.53 11.89 -14.41
N MET A 112 6.75 11.19 -15.25
CA MET A 112 6.74 11.47 -16.69
C MET A 112 6.11 12.83 -17.00
N ILE A 113 4.97 13.15 -16.39
CA ILE A 113 4.27 14.44 -16.60
C ILE A 113 5.17 15.62 -16.17
N VAL A 114 5.85 15.52 -15.02
CA VAL A 114 6.74 16.58 -14.54
C VAL A 114 7.95 16.81 -15.46
N SER A 115 8.45 15.77 -16.13
CA SER A 115 9.61 15.91 -17.03
C SER A 115 9.26 16.57 -18.37
N GLU A 116 8.04 16.39 -18.87
CA GLU A 116 7.58 17.01 -20.11
C GLU A 116 7.29 18.51 -19.94
N GLU A 117 6.96 18.95 -18.72
CA GLU A 117 6.65 20.35 -18.41
C GLU A 117 7.89 21.22 -18.11
N MET A 118 9.12 20.68 -18.19
CA MET A 118 10.35 21.42 -17.90
C MET A 118 11.32 21.44 -19.09
N LYS A 119 11.82 22.63 -19.44
CA LYS A 119 12.89 22.87 -20.42
C LYS A 119 14.13 23.45 -19.72
N LYS A 120 15.32 23.31 -20.32
CA LYS A 120 16.52 24.01 -19.83
C LYS A 120 16.59 25.42 -20.39
N CYS A 121 16.93 26.38 -19.54
CA CYS A 121 17.21 27.74 -19.96
C CYS A 121 18.52 27.77 -20.78
N PRO A 122 18.56 28.36 -21.99
CA PRO A 122 19.76 28.38 -22.83
C PRO A 122 20.88 29.28 -22.29
N TYR A 123 20.59 30.19 -21.36
CA TYR A 123 21.54 31.17 -20.86
C TYR A 123 22.23 30.74 -19.55
N CYS A 124 21.52 30.07 -18.65
CA CYS A 124 22.04 29.67 -17.34
C CYS A 124 21.95 28.15 -17.07
N ALA A 125 21.43 27.37 -18.01
CA ALA A 125 21.22 25.92 -17.91
C ALA A 125 20.28 25.44 -16.79
N GLU A 126 19.59 26.35 -16.10
CA GLU A 126 18.62 26.02 -15.05
C GLU A 126 17.34 25.38 -15.64
N MET A 127 16.71 24.47 -14.87
CA MET A 127 15.43 23.87 -15.25
C MET A 127 14.30 24.87 -15.02
N VAL A 128 13.57 25.19 -16.08
CA VAL A 128 12.46 26.15 -16.09
C VAL A 128 11.22 25.50 -16.68
N LYS A 129 10.04 25.93 -16.24
CA LYS A 129 8.80 25.42 -16.83
C LYS A 129 8.73 25.71 -18.33
N TYR A 130 8.11 24.83 -19.10
CA TYR A 130 7.92 25.01 -20.54
C TYR A 130 7.11 26.29 -20.84
N GLU A 131 6.11 26.58 -20.00
CA GLU A 131 5.27 27.79 -20.06
C GLU A 131 5.97 29.10 -19.62
N ALA A 132 7.19 29.02 -19.07
CA ALA A 132 7.87 30.22 -18.60
C ALA A 132 8.33 31.10 -19.77
N ILE A 133 8.02 32.40 -19.69
CA ILE A 133 8.44 33.43 -20.67
C ILE A 133 9.78 34.07 -20.25
N LYS A 134 10.07 34.09 -18.94
CA LYS A 134 11.32 34.62 -18.37
C LYS A 134 11.91 33.64 -17.35
N CYS A 135 13.23 33.49 -17.38
CA CYS A 135 13.94 32.69 -16.39
C CYS A 135 14.03 33.43 -15.06
N ARG A 136 13.63 32.78 -13.95
CA ARG A 136 13.71 33.36 -12.60
C ARG A 136 15.16 33.52 -12.11
N HIS A 137 16.08 32.73 -12.64
CA HIS A 137 17.46 32.69 -12.15
C HIS A 137 18.34 33.77 -12.79
N CYS A 138 18.32 33.88 -14.12
CA CYS A 138 19.12 34.87 -14.85
C CYS A 138 18.32 36.06 -15.42
N GLY A 139 16.98 36.04 -15.36
CA GLY A 139 16.13 37.12 -15.85
C GLY A 139 15.97 37.21 -17.37
N SER A 140 16.64 36.35 -18.14
CA SER A 140 16.56 36.33 -19.61
C SER A 140 15.21 35.80 -20.12
N SER A 141 14.76 36.28 -21.28
CA SER A 141 13.60 35.73 -22.00
C SER A 141 13.94 34.41 -22.70
N ILE A 142 13.08 33.39 -22.55
CA ILE A 142 13.31 31.99 -22.96
C ILE A 142 12.24 31.43 -23.91
#